data_AF-A0A0U3QE61-F1
#
_entry.id   AF-A0A0U3QE61-F1
#
_cell.length_a   1.000
_cell.length_b   1.000
_cell.length_c   1.000
_cell.angle_alpha   90.00
_cell.angle_beta   90.00
_cell.angle_gamma   90.00
#
_symmetry.space_group_name_H-M   'P 1'
#
loop_
_entity.id
_entity.type
_entity.pdbx_description
1 polymer ?
#
loop_
_entity_poly.entity_id
_entity_poly.type
_entity_poly.pdbx_seq_one_letter_code
_entity_poly.pdbx_strand_id
1 'polypeptide(L)'
;MSGQQVKAKPTTRLFSLIESRAGIVWIVLVVLTIANPVLGIEGHLAGSTGVHLLGVAILTIAVVKVRFVGLDFMELRKAPVPMRLMFEAYCLILWVVLTACFLWL
;
A
#
# COMPACT_ATOMS: atom_id res chain seq x y z
N MET A 1 -14.93 -48.10 12.53
CA MET A 1 -13.64 -47.39 12.40
C MET A 1 -13.94 -45.90 12.30
N SER A 2 -13.87 -45.20 13.44
CA SER A 2 -14.27 -43.80 13.61
C SER A 2 -13.23 -42.84 13.02
N GLY A 3 -13.58 -42.15 11.94
CA GLY A 3 -12.82 -41.02 11.41
C GLY A 3 -13.27 -39.73 12.09
N GLN A 4 -12.37 -39.09 12.85
CA GLN A 4 -12.61 -37.88 13.61
C GLN A 4 -13.09 -36.71 12.72
N GLN A 5 -14.23 -36.14 13.07
CA GLN A 5 -14.68 -34.83 12.60
C GLN A 5 -13.77 -33.74 13.19
N VAL A 6 -13.00 -33.06 12.34
CA VAL A 6 -12.16 -31.92 12.73
C VAL A 6 -13.07 -30.77 13.17
N LYS A 7 -13.13 -30.54 14.48
CA LYS A 7 -13.92 -29.48 15.12
C LYS A 7 -13.27 -28.13 14.82
N ALA A 8 -13.61 -27.51 13.69
CA ALA A 8 -13.19 -26.14 13.41
C ALA A 8 -13.85 -25.17 14.40
N LYS A 9 -13.07 -24.61 15.33
CA LYS A 9 -13.51 -23.50 16.19
C LYS A 9 -13.57 -22.23 15.32
N PRO A 10 -14.74 -21.65 15.01
CA PRO A 10 -14.86 -20.68 13.91
C PRO A 10 -14.32 -19.27 14.23
N THR A 11 -14.07 -18.95 15.50
CA THR A 11 -13.88 -17.56 15.96
C THR A 11 -12.43 -17.10 16.09
N THR A 12 -11.42 -17.99 16.04
CA THR A 12 -10.00 -17.61 16.20
C THR A 12 -9.28 -17.32 14.87
N ARG A 13 -9.91 -17.62 13.73
CA ARG A 13 -9.30 -17.46 12.40
C ARG A 13 -9.06 -16.00 12.02
N LEU A 14 -10.00 -15.10 12.35
CA LEU A 14 -9.93 -13.68 11.95
C LEU A 14 -8.79 -12.94 12.63
N PHE A 15 -8.64 -13.11 13.95
CA PHE A 15 -7.53 -12.52 14.70
C PHE A 15 -6.17 -13.06 14.23
N SER A 16 -6.10 -14.35 13.87
CA SER A 16 -4.89 -14.96 13.32
C SER A 16 -4.49 -14.39 11.95
N LEU A 17 -5.45 -13.97 11.12
CA LEU A 17 -5.15 -13.29 9.86
C LEU A 17 -4.62 -11.87 10.09
N ILE A 18 -5.15 -11.15 11.10
CA ILE A 18 -4.70 -9.80 11.48
C ILE A 18 -3.28 -9.82 12.05
N GLU A 19 -2.95 -10.86 12.82
CA GLU A 19 -1.60 -11.05 13.39
C GLU A 19 -0.56 -11.42 12.32
N SER A 20 -1.01 -11.94 11.18
CA SER A 20 -0.13 -12.17 10.04
C SER A 20 0.38 -10.85 9.44
N ARG A 21 1.62 -10.86 8.94
CA ARG A 21 2.23 -9.69 8.27
C ARG A 21 1.35 -9.13 7.15
N ALA A 22 0.66 -10.00 6.41
CA ALA A 22 -0.27 -9.61 5.36
C ALA A 22 -1.49 -8.85 5.92
N GLY A 23 -2.01 -9.27 7.08
CA GLY A 23 -3.08 -8.57 7.79
C GLY A 23 -2.67 -7.18 8.26
N ILE A 24 -1.45 -7.03 8.79
CA ILE A 24 -0.91 -5.73 9.19
C ILE A 24 -0.75 -4.81 7.98
N VAL A 25 -0.16 -5.29 6.89
CA VAL A 25 0.00 -4.50 5.65
C VAL A 25 -1.36 -4.13 5.07
N TRP A 26 -2.35 -5.02 5.13
CA TRP A 26 -3.72 -4.74 4.72
C TRP A 26 -4.32 -3.58 5.53
N ILE A 27 -4.21 -3.59 6.86
CA ILE A 27 -4.70 -2.50 7.72
C ILE A 27 -4.02 -1.17 7.35
N VAL A 28 -2.69 -1.20 7.16
CA VAL A 28 -1.93 0.00 6.74
C VAL A 28 -2.45 0.54 5.40
N LEU A 29 -2.72 -0.33 4.42
CA LEU A 29 -3.27 0.07 3.13
C LEU A 29 -4.70 0.64 3.24
N VAL A 30 -5.53 0.09 4.13
CA VAL A 30 -6.87 0.62 4.41
C VAL A 30 -6.78 2.03 4.99
N VAL A 31 -5.94 2.22 6.02
CA VAL A 31 -5.72 3.54 6.64
C VAL A 31 -5.19 4.56 5.63
N LEU A 32 -4.17 4.19 4.83
CA LEU A 32 -3.64 5.04 3.76
C LEU A 32 -4.71 5.42 2.73
N THR A 33 -5.66 4.53 2.43
CA THR A 33 -6.73 4.79 1.47
C THR A 33 -7.78 5.72 2.03
N ILE A 34 -8.10 5.63 3.32
CA ILE A 34 -9.05 6.54 3.98
C ILE A 34 -8.42 7.92 4.18
N ALA A 35 -7.13 7.99 4.50
CA ALA A 35 -6.42 9.26 4.68
C ALA A 35 -6.31 10.07 3.38
N ASN A 36 -6.21 9.41 2.22
CA ASN A 36 -5.92 10.08 0.95
C ASN A 36 -7.04 11.04 0.47
N PRO A 37 -8.35 10.68 0.51
CA PRO A 37 -9.44 11.61 0.26
C PRO A 37 -9.51 12.76 1.27
N VAL A 38 -9.20 12.52 2.55
CA VAL A 38 -9.23 13.56 3.59
C VAL A 38 -8.19 14.64 3.28
N LEU A 39 -6.97 14.22 2.92
CA LEU A 39 -5.93 15.14 2.46
C LEU A 39 -6.36 15.91 1.20
N GLY A 40 -6.99 15.24 0.22
CA GLY A 40 -7.46 15.90 -1.01
C GLY A 40 -8.52 16.99 -0.78
N ILE A 41 -9.40 16.84 0.22
CA ILE A 41 -10.46 17.82 0.54
C ILE A 41 -9.87 19.08 1.19
N GLU A 42 -8.92 18.92 2.12
CA GLU A 42 -8.27 20.05 2.79
C GLU A 42 -7.30 20.81 1.88
N GLY A 43 -6.71 20.13 0.89
CA GLY A 43 -5.80 20.72 -0.08
C GLY A 43 -6.41 21.76 -1.00
N HIS A 44 -7.71 21.66 -1.29
CA HIS A 44 -8.39 22.63 -2.15
C HIS A 44 -8.42 24.03 -1.52
N LEU A 45 -8.20 24.14 -0.20
CA LEU A 45 -8.19 25.40 0.55
C LEU A 45 -6.79 26.04 0.66
N ALA A 46 -5.72 25.36 0.23
CA ALA A 46 -4.33 25.69 0.59
C ALA A 46 -3.58 26.65 -0.36
N GLY A 47 -4.23 27.25 -1.36
CA GLY A 47 -3.55 28.10 -2.36
C GLY A 47 -2.61 27.31 -3.30
N SER A 48 -2.02 27.96 -4.31
CA SER A 48 -1.28 27.27 -5.38
C SER A 48 -0.09 26.44 -4.89
N THR A 49 0.73 26.99 -3.99
CA THR A 49 1.90 26.29 -3.42
C THR A 49 1.48 25.11 -2.53
N GLY A 50 0.37 25.22 -1.80
CA GLY A 50 -0.16 24.16 -0.93
C GLY A 50 -0.69 22.97 -1.73
N VAL A 51 -1.34 23.23 -2.87
CA VAL A 51 -1.84 22.18 -3.77
C VAL A 51 -0.70 21.34 -4.35
N HIS A 52 0.43 21.96 -4.70
CA HIS A 52 1.57 21.22 -5.25
C HIS A 52 2.17 20.25 -4.22
N LEU A 53 2.42 20.73 -3.00
CA LEU A 53 2.98 19.90 -1.93
C LEU A 53 2.06 18.72 -1.60
N LEU A 54 0.75 18.95 -1.57
CA LEU A 54 -0.21 17.91 -1.25
C LEU A 54 -0.41 16.89 -2.36
N GLY A 55 -0.36 17.32 -3.62
CA GLY A 55 -0.34 16.41 -4.77
C GLY A 55 0.88 15.48 -4.75
N VAL A 56 2.06 16.01 -4.45
CA VAL A 56 3.27 15.18 -4.26
C VAL A 56 3.10 14.21 -3.09
N ALA A 57 2.49 14.63 -1.98
CA ALA A 57 2.22 13.76 -0.85
C ALA A 57 1.26 12.61 -1.21
N ILE A 58 0.17 12.91 -1.92
CA ILE A 58 -0.81 11.93 -2.42
C ILE A 58 -0.14 10.92 -3.38
N LEU A 59 0.68 11.40 -4.32
CA LEU A 59 1.43 10.54 -5.24
C LEU A 59 2.44 9.65 -4.49
N THR A 60 3.09 10.19 -3.47
CA THR A 60 4.01 9.43 -2.59
C THR A 60 3.25 8.31 -1.88
N ILE A 61 2.10 8.62 -1.26
CA ILE A 61 1.22 7.63 -0.63
C ILE A 61 0.82 6.55 -1.63
N ALA A 62 0.42 6.93 -2.84
CA ALA A 62 0.02 5.99 -3.88
C ALA A 62 1.13 5.00 -4.25
N VAL A 63 2.36 5.47 -4.49
CA VAL A 63 3.49 4.59 -4.82
C VAL A 63 3.90 3.72 -3.63
N VAL A 64 3.87 4.26 -2.41
CA VAL A 64 4.13 3.47 -1.19
C VAL A 64 3.13 2.31 -1.07
N LYS A 65 1.85 2.55 -1.39
CA LYS A 65 0.83 1.48 -1.43
C LYS A 65 1.18 0.42 -2.48
N VAL A 66 1.56 0.82 -3.70
CA VAL A 66 1.99 -0.11 -4.76
C VAL A 66 3.16 -0.98 -4.28
N ARG A 67 4.16 -0.38 -3.62
CA ARG A 67 5.30 -1.13 -3.06
C ARG A 67 4.88 -2.16 -2.02
N PHE A 68 3.98 -1.81 -1.10
CA PHE A 68 3.45 -2.74 -0.10
C PHE A 68 2.67 -3.88 -0.74
N VAL A 69 1.81 -3.59 -1.71
CA VAL A 69 1.07 -4.62 -2.46
C VAL A 69 2.03 -5.57 -3.19
N GLY A 70 3.02 -5.05 -3.91
CA GLY A 70 3.97 -5.89 -4.64
C GLY A 70 4.83 -6.76 -3.72
N LEU A 71 5.40 -6.19 -2.65
CA LEU A 71 6.27 -6.97 -1.75
C LEU A 71 5.50 -8.03 -0.96
N ASP A 72 4.31 -7.70 -0.47
CA ASP A 72 3.61 -8.52 0.54
C ASP A 72 2.40 -9.31 0.01
N PHE A 73 1.75 -8.87 -1.07
CA PHE A 73 0.66 -9.62 -1.71
C PHE A 73 1.09 -10.36 -2.98
N MET A 74 2.07 -9.83 -3.75
CA MET A 74 2.62 -10.53 -4.91
C MET A 74 3.83 -11.43 -4.56
N GLU A 75 4.11 -11.60 -3.27
CA GLU A 75 5.24 -12.38 -2.72
C GLU A 75 6.63 -12.02 -3.28
N LEU A 76 6.80 -10.85 -3.90
CA LEU A 76 8.10 -10.36 -4.43
C LEU A 76 9.17 -10.18 -3.34
N ARG A 77 8.76 -10.18 -2.07
CA ARG A 77 9.69 -10.22 -0.92
C ARG A 77 10.54 -11.49 -0.86
N LYS A 78 10.00 -12.64 -1.27
CA LYS A 78 10.71 -13.92 -1.29
C LYS A 78 11.33 -14.23 -2.65
N ALA A 79 11.07 -13.39 -3.65
CA ALA A 79 11.64 -13.52 -4.98
C ALA A 79 13.16 -13.31 -4.97
N PRO A 80 13.89 -13.87 -5.96
CA PRO A 80 15.31 -13.61 -6.12
C PRO A 80 15.60 -12.11 -6.20
N VAL A 81 16.69 -11.69 -5.53
CA VAL A 81 17.13 -10.29 -5.36
C VAL A 81 17.01 -9.42 -6.63
N PRO A 82 17.42 -9.86 -7.84
CA PRO A 82 17.30 -9.02 -9.03
C PRO A 82 15.84 -8.64 -9.36
N MET A 83 14.89 -9.57 -9.19
CA MET A 83 13.47 -9.32 -9.49
C MET A 83 12.87 -8.32 -8.49
N ARG A 84 13.26 -8.44 -7.22
CA ARG A 84 12.87 -7.48 -6.19
C ARG A 84 13.44 -6.09 -6.48
N LEU A 85 14.71 -6.00 -6.89
CA LEU A 85 15.35 -4.73 -7.21
C LEU A 85 14.68 -4.04 -8.41
N MET A 86 14.35 -4.80 -9.46
CA MET A 86 13.63 -4.25 -10.62
C MET A 86 12.27 -3.68 -10.23
N PHE A 87 11.53 -4.35 -9.33
CA PHE A 87 10.27 -3.84 -8.83
C PHE A 87 10.43 -2.58 -7.97
N GLU A 88 11.41 -2.55 -7.06
CA GLU A 88 11.67 -1.36 -6.25
C GLU A 88 12.14 -0.18 -7.12
N ALA A 89 12.96 -0.43 -8.15
CA ALA A 89 13.35 0.57 -9.14
C ALA A 89 12.16 1.08 -9.97
N TYR A 90 11.26 0.18 -10.39
CA TYR A 90 10.02 0.55 -11.06
C TYR A 90 9.17 1.49 -10.20
N CYS A 91 8.99 1.19 -8.91
CA CYS A 91 8.27 2.06 -7.99
C CYS A 91 8.92 3.46 -7.88
N LEU A 92 10.25 3.53 -7.79
CA LEU A 92 10.96 4.81 -7.75
C LEU A 92 10.80 5.60 -9.04
N ILE A 93 10.98 4.95 -10.20
CA ILE A 93 10.82 5.60 -11.51
C ILE A 93 9.38 6.11 -11.67
N LEU A 94 8.39 5.29 -11.31
CA LEU A 94 6.98 5.66 -11.37
C LEU A 94 6.70 6.90 -10.50
N TRP A 95 7.25 6.95 -9.29
CA TRP A 95 7.12 8.13 -8.42
C TRP A 95 7.73 9.38 -9.06
N VAL A 96 8.98 9.29 -9.51
CA VAL A 96 9.68 10.42 -10.14
C VAL A 96 8.91 10.94 -11.35
N VAL A 97 8.47 10.05 -12.24
CA VAL A 97 7.75 10.43 -13.47
C VAL A 97 6.41 11.07 -13.15
N LEU A 98 5.62 10.48 -12.25
CA LEU A 98 4.32 11.03 -11.89
C LEU A 98 4.44 12.38 -11.19
N THR A 99 5.39 12.52 -10.26
CA THR A 99 5.65 13.79 -9.57
C THR A 99 6.15 14.85 -10.53
N ALA A 100 7.07 14.53 -11.44
CA ALA A 100 7.55 15.47 -12.44
C ALA A 100 6.44 15.91 -13.39
N CYS A 101 5.61 14.98 -13.86
CA CYS A 101 4.47 15.27 -14.72
C CYS A 101 3.45 16.16 -14.01
N PHE A 102 3.13 15.87 -12.75
CA PHE A 102 2.20 16.65 -11.93
C PHE A 102 2.70 18.06 -11.63
N LEU A 103 4.00 18.27 -11.44
CA LEU A 103 4.57 19.60 -11.19
C LEU A 103 4.77 20.41 -12.47
N TRP A 104 4.81 19.74 -13.62
CA TRP A 104 5.03 20.37 -14.93
C TRP A 104 3.75 20.77 -15.64
N LEU A 105 2.68 19.98 -15.48
CA LEU A 105 1.34 20.25 -16.03
C LEU A 105 0.53 21.17 -15.10
#